data_AF-A0A260WF67-F1
#
_entry.id   AF-A0A260WF67-F1
#
_cell.length_a   1.000
_cell.length_b   1.000
_cell.length_c   1.000
_cell.angle_alpha   90.00
_cell.angle_beta   90.00
_cell.angle_gamma   90.00
#
_symmetry.space_group_name_H-M   'P 1'
#
loop_
_entity.id
_entity.type
_entity.pdbx_description
1 polymer ?
#
loop_
_entity_poly.entity_id
_entity_poly.type
_entity_poly.pdbx_seq_one_letter_code
_entity_poly.pdbx_strand_id
1 'polypeptide(L)'
;MHAHLDLRAELNTMQWQDLCALVHDALERDTQQHRDSENIAMLLDRDNFYLDAEYQQWITDPNDPKVKADHLARKQRGVTPPPKPMLYPIALRRPELAEIHMTRYREIAEHYASPAADRPMTLAEVLKMRKR
;
A
#
# COMPACT_ATOMS: atom_id res chain seq x y z
N MET A 1 34.62 -27.61 -19.63
CA MET A 1 34.41 -27.32 -21.05
C MET A 1 33.07 -26.60 -21.15
N HIS A 2 33.08 -25.26 -21.11
CA HIS A 2 31.84 -24.49 -21.31
C HIS A 2 31.57 -24.47 -22.82
N ALA A 3 30.55 -25.20 -23.28
CA ALA A 3 30.10 -25.10 -24.65
C ALA A 3 29.58 -23.67 -24.87
N HIS A 4 30.23 -22.93 -25.78
CA HIS A 4 29.77 -21.61 -26.18
C HIS A 4 28.59 -21.80 -27.13
N LEU A 5 27.38 -21.79 -26.58
CA LEU A 5 26.15 -21.97 -27.33
C LEU A 5 25.86 -20.66 -28.07
N ASP A 6 25.94 -20.66 -29.40
CA ASP A 6 25.48 -19.53 -30.21
C ASP A 6 23.95 -19.62 -30.34
N LEU A 7 23.25 -18.94 -29.44
CA LEU A 7 21.78 -18.90 -29.39
C LEU A 7 21.17 -18.52 -30.73
N ARG A 8 21.81 -17.65 -31.51
CA ARG A 8 21.26 -17.21 -32.79
C ARG A 8 21.33 -18.32 -33.84
N ALA A 9 22.43 -19.07 -33.87
CA ALA A 9 22.58 -20.21 -34.77
C ALA A 9 21.55 -21.30 -34.44
N GLU A 10 21.39 -21.63 -33.15
CA GLU A 10 20.46 -22.67 -32.69
C GLU A 10 18.99 -22.30 -32.91
N LEU A 11 18.60 -21.04 -32.69
CA LEU A 11 17.22 -20.60 -32.96
C LEU A 11 16.86 -20.65 -34.45
N ASN A 12 17.85 -20.50 -35.35
CA ASN A 12 17.62 -20.58 -36.79
C ASN A 12 17.50 -22.02 -37.31
N THR A 13 18.06 -23.00 -36.60
CA THR A 13 18.02 -24.42 -36.96
C THR A 13 16.93 -25.19 -36.21
N MET A 14 16.34 -24.60 -35.18
CA MET A 14 15.26 -25.16 -34.37
C MET A 14 14.00 -25.45 -35.22
N GLN A 15 13.31 -26.55 -34.91
CA GLN A 15 12.02 -26.84 -35.53
C GLN A 15 11.01 -25.76 -35.14
N TRP A 16 10.14 -25.38 -36.08
CA TRP A 16 9.22 -24.27 -35.87
C TRP A 16 8.26 -24.53 -34.69
N GLN A 17 7.86 -25.78 -34.42
CA GLN A 17 7.03 -26.10 -33.27
C GLN A 17 7.76 -25.83 -31.94
N ASP A 18 9.03 -26.23 -31.86
CA ASP A 18 9.86 -26.02 -30.67
C ASP A 18 10.14 -24.53 -30.47
N LEU A 19 10.35 -23.78 -31.56
CA LEU A 19 10.47 -22.32 -31.51
C LEU A 19 9.19 -21.67 -30.99
N CYS A 20 8.01 -22.09 -31.47
CA CYS A 20 6.73 -21.60 -30.97
C CYS A 20 6.53 -21.93 -29.49
N ALA A 21 6.85 -23.15 -29.07
CA ALA A 21 6.77 -23.55 -27.66
C ALA A 21 7.70 -22.69 -26.79
N LEU A 22 8.95 -22.49 -27.20
CA LEU A 22 9.92 -21.66 -26.48
C LEU A 22 9.45 -20.21 -26.33
N VAL A 23 8.85 -19.63 -27.37
CA VAL A 23 8.31 -18.25 -27.33
C VAL A 23 7.13 -18.17 -26.34
N HIS A 24 6.20 -19.11 -26.36
CA HIS A 24 5.08 -19.12 -25.40
C HIS A 24 5.59 -19.27 -23.97
N ASP A 25 6.50 -20.21 -23.74
CA ASP A 25 7.17 -20.42 -22.46
C ASP A 25 7.86 -19.14 -21.95
N ALA A 26 8.56 -18.41 -22.83
CA ALA A 26 9.22 -17.15 -22.47
C ALA A 26 8.20 -16.08 -22.05
N LEU A 27 7.11 -15.92 -22.80
CA LEU A 27 6.03 -14.98 -22.48
C LEU A 27 5.33 -15.32 -21.15
N GLU A 28 5.14 -16.61 -20.87
CA GLU A 28 4.60 -17.07 -19.60
C GLU A 28 5.54 -16.76 -18.43
N ARG A 29 6.86 -16.97 -18.60
CA ARG A 29 7.87 -16.62 -17.59
C ARG A 29 7.91 -15.12 -17.32
N ASP A 30 7.88 -14.29 -18.36
CA ASP A 30 7.83 -12.83 -18.20
C ASP A 30 6.56 -12.39 -17.46
N THR A 31 5.42 -13.00 -17.77
CA THR A 31 4.16 -12.75 -17.07
C THR A 31 4.24 -13.14 -15.60
N GLN A 32 4.84 -14.30 -15.30
CA GLN A 32 5.03 -14.76 -13.93
C GLN A 32 5.98 -13.84 -13.16
N GLN A 33 7.11 -13.44 -13.76
CA GLN A 33 8.06 -12.50 -13.17
C GLN A 33 7.39 -11.16 -12.82
N HIS A 34 6.50 -10.66 -13.68
CA HIS A 34 5.74 -9.44 -13.36
C HIS A 34 4.82 -9.61 -12.15
N ARG A 35 4.14 -10.76 -12.03
CA ARG A 35 3.30 -11.06 -10.86
C ARG A 35 4.12 -11.14 -9.58
N ASP A 36 5.26 -11.84 -9.64
CA ASP A 36 6.14 -12.00 -8.49
C ASP A 36 6.74 -10.67 -8.05
N SER A 37 7.12 -9.82 -9.01
CA SER A 37 7.63 -8.46 -8.74
C SER A 37 6.58 -7.61 -8.01
N GLU A 38 5.31 -7.66 -8.44
CA GLU A 38 4.24 -6.92 -7.76
C GLU A 38 3.94 -7.50 -6.37
N ASN A 39 3.94 -8.83 -6.22
CA ASN A 39 3.76 -9.47 -4.92
C ASN A 39 4.85 -9.05 -3.92
N ILE A 40 6.11 -9.03 -4.36
CA ILE A 40 7.25 -8.56 -3.54
C ILE A 40 7.08 -7.08 -3.19
N ALA A 41 6.68 -6.25 -4.15
CA ALA A 41 6.43 -4.84 -3.94
C ALA A 41 5.34 -4.61 -2.88
N MET A 42 4.24 -5.38 -2.92
CA MET A 42 3.17 -5.32 -1.93
C MET A 42 3.62 -5.78 -0.53
N LEU A 43 4.47 -6.81 -0.46
CA LEU A 43 5.07 -7.24 0.81
C LEU A 43 5.94 -6.14 1.41
N LEU A 44 6.77 -5.49 0.59
CA LEU A 44 7.64 -4.40 1.06
C LEU A 44 6.85 -3.22 1.62
N ASP A 45 5.74 -2.82 0.97
CA ASP A 45 4.89 -1.74 1.48
C ASP A 45 4.28 -2.10 2.85
N ARG A 46 3.91 -3.37 3.05
CA ARG A 46 3.35 -3.86 4.31
C ARG A 46 4.41 -3.92 5.40
N ASP A 47 5.61 -4.40 5.07
CA ASP A 47 6.72 -4.47 6.01
C ASP A 47 7.17 -3.08 6.43
N ASN A 48 7.19 -2.11 5.51
CA ASN A 48 7.49 -0.73 5.86
C ASN A 48 6.45 -0.14 6.82
N PHE A 49 5.15 -0.35 6.55
CA PHE A 49 4.10 0.08 7.48
C PHE A 49 4.27 -0.54 8.89
N TYR A 50 4.61 -1.83 8.94
CA TYR A 50 4.83 -2.52 10.20
C TYR A 50 6.05 -1.96 10.95
N LEU A 51 7.17 -1.77 10.25
CA LEU A 51 8.40 -1.22 10.82
C LEU A 51 8.18 0.20 11.35
N ASP A 52 7.49 1.05 10.58
CA ASP A 52 7.15 2.40 11.01
C ASP A 52 6.29 2.37 12.27
N ALA A 53 5.28 1.49 12.33
CA ALA A 53 4.42 1.35 13.50
C ALA A 53 5.17 0.85 14.74
N GLU A 54 6.06 -0.15 14.58
CA GLU A 54 6.87 -0.69 15.67
C GLU A 54 7.88 0.34 16.19
N TYR A 55 8.56 1.04 15.28
CA TYR A 55 9.48 2.11 15.64
C TYR A 55 8.77 3.25 16.39
N GLN A 56 7.57 3.65 15.94
CA GLN A 56 6.75 4.64 16.65
C GLN A 56 6.40 4.18 18.07
N GLN A 57 6.09 2.90 18.28
CA GLN A 57 5.83 2.38 19.62
C GLN A 57 7.06 2.41 20.52
N TRP A 58 8.26 2.13 19.98
CA TRP A 58 9.50 2.16 20.76
C TRP A 58 9.89 3.56 21.21
N ILE A 59 9.65 4.58 20.39
CA ILE A 59 10.03 5.97 20.70
C ILE A 59 8.95 6.75 21.45
N THR A 60 7.70 6.26 21.46
CA THR A 60 6.58 6.94 22.14
C THR A 60 6.53 6.54 23.60
N ASP A 61 6.73 7.50 24.51
CA ASP A 61 6.47 7.28 25.94
C ASP A 61 4.96 7.18 26.19
N PRO A 62 4.42 6.01 26.62
CA PRO A 62 2.99 5.84 26.88
C PRO A 62 2.48 6.70 28.04
N ASN A 63 3.37 7.25 28.88
CA ASN A 63 3.03 8.11 30.00
C ASN A 63 3.10 9.60 29.69
N ASP A 64 3.57 10.00 28.51
CA ASP A 64 3.64 11.41 28.12
C ASP A 64 2.24 12.05 28.15
N PRO A 65 2.04 13.11 28.97
CA PRO A 65 0.77 13.84 29.03
C PRO A 65 0.29 14.36 27.67
N LYS A 66 1.20 14.73 26.74
CA LYS A 66 0.86 15.22 25.41
C LYS A 66 0.22 14.13 24.56
N VAL A 67 0.80 12.93 24.54
CA VAL A 67 0.27 11.77 23.81
C VAL A 67 -1.14 11.44 24.30
N LYS A 68 -1.36 11.44 25.62
CA LYS A 68 -2.68 11.22 26.22
C LYS A 68 -3.69 12.32 25.83
N ALA A 69 -3.27 13.58 25.85
CA ALA A 69 -4.11 14.71 25.44
C ALA A 69 -4.52 14.62 23.95
N ASP A 70 -3.59 14.24 23.07
CA ASP A 70 -3.84 14.07 21.64
C ASP A 70 -4.78 12.90 21.36
N HIS A 71 -4.61 11.76 22.03
CA HIS A 71 -5.54 10.63 21.93
C HIS A 71 -6.95 11.03 22.39
N LEU A 72 -7.07 11.76 23.50
CA LEU A 72 -8.36 12.25 23.98
C LEU A 72 -8.98 13.22 22.99
N ALA A 73 -8.20 14.16 22.44
CA ALA A 73 -8.68 15.11 21.45
C ALA A 73 -9.17 14.43 20.16
N ARG A 74 -8.46 13.39 19.67
CA ARG A 74 -8.90 12.58 18.51
C ARG A 74 -10.22 11.84 18.82
N LYS A 75 -10.32 11.23 20.00
CA LYS A 75 -11.54 10.55 20.46
C LYS A 75 -12.72 11.52 20.58
N GLN A 76 -12.50 12.73 21.09
CA GLN A 76 -13.53 13.77 21.17
C GLN A 76 -14.00 14.25 19.80
N ARG A 77 -13.08 14.33 18.82
CA ARG A 77 -13.41 14.65 17.42
C ARG A 77 -14.03 13.49 16.65
N GLY A 78 -14.20 12.32 17.27
CA GLY A 78 -14.74 11.13 16.60
C GLY A 78 -13.84 10.59 15.48
N VAL A 79 -12.55 10.94 15.48
CA VAL A 79 -11.60 10.46 14.48
C VAL A 79 -11.25 9.02 14.81
N THR A 80 -11.85 8.09 14.07
CA THR A 80 -11.54 6.66 14.16
C THR A 80 -10.48 6.30 13.13
N PRO A 81 -9.44 5.53 13.51
CA PRO A 81 -8.51 5.00 12.52
C PRO A 81 -9.24 4.08 11.54
N PRO A 82 -8.75 3.96 10.30
CA PRO A 82 -9.34 3.08 9.30
C PRO A 82 -9.28 1.61 9.76
N PRO A 83 -10.25 0.77 9.36
CA PRO A 83 -10.30 -0.65 9.76
C PRO A 83 -9.18 -1.48 9.12
N LYS A 84 -8.61 -0.99 8.01
CA LYS A 84 -7.44 -1.58 7.35
C LYS A 84 -6.31 -0.56 7.34
N PRO A 85 -5.04 -0.99 7.46
CA PRO A 85 -3.91 -0.09 7.39
C PRO A 85 -3.86 0.59 6.02
N MET A 86 -3.56 1.89 6.01
CA MET A 86 -3.28 2.63 4.79
C MET A 86 -1.82 2.41 4.43
N LEU A 87 -1.58 1.60 3.40
CA LEU A 87 -0.22 1.28 2.94
C LEU A 87 0.20 2.29 1.89
N TYR A 88 1.26 3.05 2.18
CA TYR A 88 1.85 3.95 1.20
C TYR A 88 2.73 3.13 0.24
N PRO A 89 2.54 3.24 -1.09
CA PRO A 89 3.33 2.48 -2.04
C PRO A 89 4.74 3.05 -2.14
N ILE A 90 5.72 2.37 -1.53
CA ILE A 90 7.13 2.77 -1.54
C ILE A 90 7.95 1.97 -2.54
N ALA A 91 7.52 0.74 -2.86
CA ALA A 91 8.31 -0.15 -3.68
C ALA A 91 8.31 0.27 -5.17
N LEU A 92 9.41 -0.03 -5.85
CA LEU A 92 9.55 0.18 -7.29
C LEU A 92 8.67 -0.81 -8.06
N ARG A 93 7.88 -0.29 -9.00
CA ARG A 93 6.88 -1.03 -9.77
C ARG A 93 6.85 -0.55 -11.21
N ARG A 94 6.11 -1.26 -12.05
CA ARG A 94 5.71 -0.73 -13.36
C ARG A 94 4.95 0.60 -13.17
N PRO A 95 5.20 1.62 -14.01
CA PRO A 95 4.59 2.94 -13.85
C PRO A 95 3.06 2.89 -13.75
N GLU A 96 2.41 2.08 -14.60
CA GLU A 96 0.95 1.90 -14.63
C GLU A 96 0.39 1.44 -13.27
N LEU A 97 1.06 0.48 -12.61
CA LEU A 97 0.64 -0.02 -11.30
C LEU A 97 0.97 0.98 -10.20
N ALA A 98 2.13 1.62 -10.26
CA ALA A 98 2.54 2.63 -9.29
C ALA A 98 1.50 3.77 -9.20
N GLU A 99 1.00 4.24 -10.35
CA GLU A 99 -0.05 5.26 -10.42
C GLU A 99 -1.37 4.78 -9.81
N ILE A 100 -1.80 3.55 -10.11
CA ILE A 100 -3.02 2.96 -9.54
C ILE A 100 -2.92 2.88 -8.01
N HIS A 101 -1.82 2.36 -7.48
CA HIS A 101 -1.62 2.22 -6.04
C HIS A 101 -1.54 3.58 -5.34
N MET A 102 -0.86 4.54 -5.94
CA MET A 102 -0.76 5.90 -5.42
C MET A 102 -2.13 6.59 -5.40
N THR A 103 -2.93 6.43 -6.45
CA THR A 103 -4.29 6.99 -6.54
C THR A 103 -5.18 6.41 -5.44
N ARG A 104 -5.21 5.08 -5.30
CA ARG A 104 -5.96 4.40 -4.23
C ARG A 104 -5.55 4.87 -2.84
N TYR A 105 -4.24 5.04 -2.60
CA TYR A 105 -3.76 5.57 -1.33
C TYR A 105 -4.31 6.97 -1.05
N ARG A 106 -4.26 7.88 -2.05
CA ARG A 106 -4.79 9.24 -1.90
C ARG A 106 -6.29 9.24 -1.62
N GLU A 107 -7.08 8.45 -2.36
CA GLU A 107 -8.53 8.35 -2.15
C GLU A 107 -8.88 7.91 -0.72
N ILE A 108 -8.17 6.90 -0.22
CA ILE A 108 -8.36 6.42 1.16
C ILE A 108 -7.90 7.50 2.16
N ALA A 109 -6.74 8.12 1.94
CA ALA A 109 -6.22 9.16 2.80
C ALA A 109 -7.17 10.36 2.89
N GLU A 110 -7.74 10.81 1.77
CA GLU A 110 -8.73 11.90 1.72
C GLU A 110 -10.03 11.53 2.46
N HIS A 111 -10.49 10.30 2.29
CA HIS A 111 -11.68 9.78 2.98
C HIS A 111 -11.53 9.82 4.51
N TYR A 112 -10.34 9.47 5.03
CA TYR A 112 -10.07 9.44 6.47
C TYR A 112 -9.44 10.74 7.02
N ALA A 113 -8.94 11.63 6.17
CA ALA A 113 -8.45 12.95 6.56
C ALA A 113 -9.60 13.93 6.83
N SER A 114 -10.74 13.74 6.16
CA SER A 114 -11.93 14.56 6.35
C SER A 114 -12.53 14.29 7.75
N PRO A 115 -12.69 15.30 8.62
CA PRO A 115 -13.39 15.10 9.88
C PRO A 115 -14.81 14.62 9.56
N ALA A 116 -15.29 13.63 10.33
CA ALA A 116 -16.63 13.07 10.15
C ALA A 116 -17.64 14.20 9.98
N ALA A 117 -18.26 14.27 8.80
CA ALA A 117 -19.19 15.33 8.42
C ALA A 117 -20.23 15.55 9.52
N ASP A 118 -20.49 16.83 9.83
CA ASP A 118 -21.49 17.35 10.76
C ASP A 118 -22.23 16.29 11.56
N ARG A 119 -21.64 15.90 12.70
CA ARG A 119 -22.41 15.17 13.71
C ARG A 119 -23.63 16.04 14.05
N PRO A 120 -24.87 15.58 13.79
CA PRO A 120 -26.04 16.39 14.13
C PRO A 120 -26.00 16.67 15.63
N MET A 121 -26.01 17.96 15.98
CA MET A 121 -25.98 18.40 17.37
C MET A 121 -27.09 17.71 18.15
N THR A 122 -26.73 17.13 19.28
CA THR A 122 -27.70 16.52 20.18
C THR A 122 -28.57 17.60 20.81
N LEU A 123 -29.82 17.27 21.15
CA LEU A 123 -30.76 18.21 21.80
C LEU A 123 -30.15 18.84 23.07
N ALA A 124 -29.34 18.08 23.80
CA ALA A 124 -28.63 18.55 24.99
C ALA A 124 -27.60 19.65 24.69
N GLU A 125 -26.89 19.57 23.55
CA GLU A 125 -25.92 20.57 23.11
C GLU A 125 -26.62 21.87 22.68
N VAL A 126 -27.74 21.74 21.95
CA VAL A 126 -28.59 22.89 21.55
C VAL A 126 -29.14 23.63 22.77
N LEU A 127 -29.64 22.89 23.76
CA LEU A 127 -30.18 23.48 25.00
C LEU A 127 -29.10 24.18 25.85
N LYS A 128 -27.84 23.73 25.77
CA LYS A 128 -26.71 24.35 26.46
C LYS A 128 -26.29 25.68 25.82
N MET A 129 -26.44 25.79 24.50
CA MET A 129 -26.18 27.04 23.76
C MET A 129 -27.24 28.12 24.02
N ARG A 130 -28.49 27.73 24.28
CA ARG A 130 -29.60 28.67 24.53
C ARG A 130 -29.58 29.33 25.93
N LYS A 131 -28.73 28.87 26.84
CA LYS A 131 -28.59 29.39 28.21
C LYS A 131 -27.45 30.41 28.39
N ARG A 132 -26.84 30.88 27.30
CA ARG A 132 -25.93 32.03 27.31
C ARG A 132 -26.67 33.32 26.99
#